data_AF-A0A8T3PSC0-F1
#
_entry.id   AF-A0A8T3PSC0-F1
#
_cell.length_a   1.000
_cell.length_b   1.000
_cell.length_c   1.000
_cell.angle_alpha   90.00
_cell.angle_beta   90.00
_cell.angle_gamma   90.00
#
_symmetry.space_group_name_H-M   'P 1'
#
loop_
_entity.id
_entity.type
_entity.pdbx_description
1 polymer ?
#
loop_
_entity_poly.entity_id
_entity_poly.type
_entity_poly.pdbx_seq_one_letter_code
_entity_poly.pdbx_strand_id
1 'polypeptide(L)'
;MYASKPIWAPGRPQRYGLLAAAAALLCAAVGVYAGPLEPFSTTYRVEMAGLTIGTIDRSLAPGPGGRYRYRSETRAKGLAKLLFDDHLIEESLFEANATGLRPIRYSSRYTGHKGPSTVNVRFDWRRSKIQNQKNERRWELPLSASVFDKLLYQLAIMYDLRAGKRDLSYQILDGHEIKTYRFLHLGTER
;
A
#
# COMPACT_ATOMS: atom_id res chain seq x y z
N MET A 1 -67.25 29.71 -36.58
CA MET A 1 -67.03 29.80 -38.04
C MET A 1 -66.32 28.51 -38.47
N TYR A 2 -67.02 27.68 -39.26
CA TYR A 2 -66.61 26.45 -40.01
C TYR A 2 -65.79 25.35 -39.27
N ALA A 3 -66.38 24.19 -38.92
CA ALA A 3 -66.56 22.93 -39.71
C ALA A 3 -65.23 22.14 -39.84
N SER A 4 -65.11 20.81 -39.69
CA SER A 4 -65.98 19.63 -39.89
C SER A 4 -65.30 18.35 -39.29
N LYS A 5 -66.08 17.28 -39.02
CA LYS A 5 -65.60 15.88 -38.75
C LYS A 5 -65.61 15.06 -40.07
N PRO A 6 -64.89 13.91 -40.22
CA PRO A 6 -65.46 12.56 -39.88
C PRO A 6 -64.41 11.52 -39.35
N ILE A 7 -64.70 10.61 -38.40
CA ILE A 7 -65.28 9.22 -38.44
C ILE A 7 -64.39 8.11 -39.05
N TRP A 8 -63.78 7.23 -38.22
CA TRP A 8 -63.99 5.75 -38.12
C TRP A 8 -63.02 5.11 -37.09
N ALA A 9 -63.44 4.00 -36.46
CA ALA A 9 -62.98 3.40 -35.18
C ALA A 9 -62.17 2.07 -35.37
N PRO A 10 -62.08 1.12 -34.40
CA PRO A 10 -61.42 1.13 -33.09
C PRO A 10 -60.36 0.01 -32.93
N GLY A 11 -59.35 0.20 -32.06
CA GLY A 11 -58.50 -0.88 -31.54
C GLY A 11 -58.60 -0.96 -30.02
N ARG A 12 -59.12 -2.08 -29.51
CA ARG A 12 -59.39 -2.34 -28.08
C ARG A 12 -58.11 -2.50 -27.23
N PRO A 13 -58.25 -2.41 -25.89
CA PRO A 13 -57.18 -2.07 -24.95
C PRO A 13 -56.47 -3.32 -24.40
N GLN A 14 -55.34 -3.11 -23.72
CA GLN A 14 -55.08 -3.55 -22.34
C GLN A 14 -53.55 -3.57 -22.09
N ARG A 15 -53.10 -2.99 -20.96
CA ARG A 15 -52.54 -3.70 -19.79
C ARG A 15 -51.59 -2.78 -19.01
N TYR A 16 -51.84 -2.72 -17.70
CA TYR A 16 -51.06 -2.03 -16.67
C TYR A 16 -49.65 -2.64 -16.52
N GLY A 17 -48.67 -1.83 -16.14
CA GLY A 17 -47.37 -2.26 -15.64
C GLY A 17 -46.43 -1.06 -15.45
N LEU A 18 -46.45 -0.44 -14.27
CA LEU A 18 -45.44 -0.61 -13.20
C LEU A 18 -44.14 0.17 -13.44
N LEU A 19 -43.94 1.15 -12.56
CA LEU A 19 -42.70 1.89 -12.28
C LEU A 19 -41.50 0.94 -12.12
N ALA A 20 -40.35 1.30 -12.69
CA ALA A 20 -39.05 0.90 -12.15
C ALA A 20 -37.96 1.90 -12.57
N ALA A 21 -37.53 2.70 -11.59
CA ALA A 21 -36.32 3.51 -11.66
C ALA A 21 -35.10 2.59 -11.78
N ALA A 22 -34.36 2.68 -12.88
CA ALA A 22 -33.06 2.04 -13.01
C ALA A 22 -32.00 2.92 -12.34
N ALA A 23 -31.84 2.77 -11.03
CA ALA A 23 -30.63 3.20 -10.34
C ALA A 23 -29.48 2.33 -10.83
N ALA A 24 -28.64 2.88 -11.70
CA ALA A 24 -27.39 2.24 -12.10
C ALA A 24 -26.47 2.16 -10.88
N LEU A 25 -26.43 0.98 -10.24
CA LEU A 25 -25.40 0.62 -9.27
C LEU A 25 -24.04 0.64 -10.00
N LEU A 26 -23.32 1.75 -9.91
CA LEU A 26 -21.87 1.75 -10.09
C LEU A 26 -21.27 1.05 -8.86
N CYS A 27 -21.27 -0.28 -8.87
CA CYS A 27 -20.32 -1.02 -8.05
C CYS A 27 -18.93 -0.69 -8.60
N ALA A 28 -18.25 0.26 -7.97
CA ALA A 28 -16.81 0.37 -8.10
C ALA A 28 -16.23 -1.00 -7.77
N ALA A 29 -15.59 -1.63 -8.76
CA ALA A 29 -14.82 -2.84 -8.54
C ALA A 29 -13.67 -2.48 -7.60
N VAL A 30 -13.89 -2.61 -6.30
CA VAL A 30 -12.82 -2.61 -5.32
C VAL A 30 -12.00 -3.85 -5.67
N GLY A 31 -10.80 -3.66 -6.20
CA GLY A 31 -9.88 -4.77 -6.47
C GLY A 31 -9.69 -5.55 -5.18
N VAL A 32 -10.31 -6.73 -5.13
CA VAL A 32 -10.28 -7.61 -3.96
C VAL A 32 -8.95 -8.34 -3.96
N TYR A 33 -8.16 -8.21 -2.89
CA TYR A 33 -7.04 -9.12 -2.63
C TYR A 33 -7.62 -10.49 -2.26
N ALA A 34 -7.84 -11.34 -3.26
CA ALA A 34 -8.54 -12.63 -3.10
C ALA A 34 -7.60 -13.85 -3.02
N GLY A 35 -6.37 -13.69 -2.53
CA GLY A 35 -5.43 -14.80 -2.37
C GLY A 35 -4.32 -14.54 -1.34
N PRO A 36 -3.68 -15.59 -0.80
CA PRO A 36 -2.50 -15.44 0.03
C PRO A 36 -1.40 -14.73 -0.74
N LEU A 37 -0.62 -13.89 -0.06
CA LEU A 37 0.50 -13.20 -0.70
C LEU A 37 1.59 -14.21 -1.05
N GLU A 38 2.07 -14.16 -2.29
CA GLU A 38 3.12 -15.05 -2.77
C GLU A 38 4.44 -14.75 -2.04
N PRO A 39 5.01 -15.73 -1.31
CA PRO A 39 6.32 -15.55 -0.69
C PRO A 39 7.40 -15.38 -1.75
N PHE A 40 8.40 -14.56 -1.45
CA PHE A 40 9.53 -14.36 -2.36
C PHE A 40 10.81 -14.05 -1.61
N SER A 41 11.93 -14.24 -2.28
CA SER A 41 13.24 -13.72 -1.91
C SER A 41 13.94 -13.20 -3.15
N THR A 42 14.49 -12.00 -3.07
CA THR A 42 15.13 -11.33 -4.21
C THR A 42 16.26 -10.42 -3.73
N THR A 43 17.29 -10.29 -4.56
CA THR A 43 18.44 -9.42 -4.31
C THR A 43 18.53 -8.41 -5.45
N TYR A 44 18.46 -7.13 -5.11
CA TYR A 44 18.65 -6.02 -6.04
C TYR A 44 20.05 -5.44 -5.92
N ARG A 45 20.61 -4.98 -7.03
CA ARG A 45 21.85 -4.20 -7.06
C ARG A 45 21.52 -2.71 -7.08
N VAL A 46 22.27 -1.95 -6.29
CA VAL A 46 22.24 -0.48 -6.32
C VAL A 46 23.44 -0.03 -7.12
N GLU A 47 23.18 0.69 -8.21
CA GLU A 47 24.22 1.15 -9.13
C GLU A 47 24.30 2.67 -9.15
N MET A 48 25.54 3.18 -9.19
CA MET A 48 25.83 4.60 -9.35
C MET A 48 26.98 4.75 -10.35
N ALA A 49 26.76 5.51 -11.41
CA ALA A 49 27.73 5.70 -12.50
C ALA A 49 28.29 4.38 -13.06
N GLY A 50 27.43 3.36 -13.22
CA GLY A 50 27.80 2.03 -13.74
C GLY A 50 28.53 1.12 -12.74
N LEU A 51 28.75 1.57 -11.51
CA LEU A 51 29.38 0.78 -10.45
C LEU A 51 28.32 0.29 -9.45
N THR A 52 28.35 -1.00 -9.10
CA THR A 52 27.52 -1.52 -8.00
C THR A 52 28.06 -0.99 -6.67
N ILE A 53 27.28 -0.15 -6.00
CA ILE A 53 27.62 0.47 -4.72
C ILE A 53 26.99 -0.26 -3.53
N GLY A 54 26.00 -1.11 -3.77
CA GLY A 54 25.34 -1.87 -2.71
C GLY A 54 24.36 -2.91 -3.22
N THR A 55 23.77 -3.64 -2.28
CA THR A 55 22.72 -4.64 -2.53
C THR A 55 21.56 -4.42 -1.57
N ILE A 56 20.35 -4.74 -2.02
CA ILE A 56 19.14 -4.80 -1.21
C ILE A 56 18.58 -6.22 -1.29
N ASP A 57 18.67 -6.97 -0.20
CA ASP A 57 18.03 -8.28 -0.07
C ASP A 57 16.62 -8.09 0.48
N ARG A 58 15.60 -8.58 -0.21
CA ARG A 58 14.21 -8.53 0.23
C ARG A 58 13.60 -9.92 0.33
N SER A 59 12.77 -10.11 1.34
CA SER A 59 12.00 -11.34 1.51
C SER A 59 10.62 -11.09 2.06
N LEU A 60 9.61 -11.76 1.50
CA LEU A 60 8.27 -11.86 2.04
C LEU A 60 8.00 -13.31 2.43
N ALA A 61 7.60 -13.54 3.68
CA ALA A 61 7.29 -14.87 4.19
C ALA A 61 5.99 -14.87 4.99
N PRO A 62 5.19 -15.96 4.92
CA PRO A 62 4.04 -16.14 5.80
C PRO A 62 4.51 -16.43 7.22
N GLY A 63 3.64 -16.15 8.19
CA GLY A 63 3.84 -16.36 9.61
C GLY A 63 2.57 -16.87 10.29
N PRO A 64 2.64 -17.16 11.59
CA PRO A 64 1.51 -17.71 12.34
C PRO A 64 0.34 -16.72 12.39
N GLY A 65 -0.89 -17.25 12.41
CA GLY A 65 -2.11 -16.46 12.57
C GLY A 65 -2.47 -15.58 11.37
N GLY A 66 -2.11 -15.99 10.14
CA GLY A 66 -2.43 -15.24 8.92
C GLY A 66 -1.58 -13.97 8.72
N ARG A 67 -0.48 -13.85 9.46
CA ARG A 67 0.44 -12.70 9.39
C ARG A 67 1.53 -12.95 8.37
N TYR A 68 2.14 -11.86 7.91
CA TYR A 68 3.27 -11.87 7.01
C TYR A 68 4.42 -11.08 7.60
N ARG A 69 5.64 -11.52 7.28
CA ARG A 69 6.88 -10.82 7.59
C ARG A 69 7.51 -10.37 6.28
N TYR A 70 7.65 -9.07 6.10
CA TYR A 70 8.40 -8.46 5.01
C TYR A 70 9.69 -7.85 5.55
N ARG A 71 10.82 -8.30 5.01
CA ARG A 71 12.16 -7.90 5.47
C ARG A 71 12.95 -7.30 4.30
N SER A 72 13.70 -6.25 4.58
CA SER A 72 14.65 -5.63 3.67
C SER A 72 16.00 -5.46 4.36
N GLU A 73 17.08 -5.74 3.65
CA GLU A 73 18.43 -5.55 4.15
C GLU A 73 19.32 -4.91 3.08
N THR A 74 19.77 -3.70 3.36
CA THR A 74 20.59 -2.89 2.47
C THR A 74 22.02 -2.87 3.00
N ARG A 75 22.98 -3.20 2.14
CA ARG A 75 24.42 -3.18 2.46
C ARG A 75 25.21 -2.53 1.34
N ALA A 76 26.24 -1.78 1.69
CA ALA A 76 27.24 -1.35 0.72
C ALA A 76 28.13 -2.51 0.23
N LYS A 77 28.71 -2.35 -0.96
CA LYS A 77 29.58 -3.34 -1.61
C LYS A 77 30.84 -2.68 -2.20
N GLY A 78 31.88 -3.49 -2.41
CA GLY A 78 33.10 -3.09 -3.11
C GLY A 78 33.81 -1.89 -2.50
N LEU A 79 34.37 -1.03 -3.35
CA LEU A 79 35.07 0.20 -2.93
C LEU A 79 34.15 1.19 -2.23
N ALA A 80 32.84 1.15 -2.50
CA ALA A 80 31.87 2.02 -1.81
C ALA A 80 31.82 1.74 -0.31
N LYS A 81 32.17 0.52 0.16
CA LYS A 81 32.26 0.21 1.58
C LYS A 81 33.33 1.05 2.32
N LEU A 82 34.38 1.48 1.62
CA LEU A 82 35.41 2.35 2.20
C LEU A 82 34.90 3.76 2.50
N LEU A 83 33.87 4.21 1.79
CA LEU A 83 33.29 5.54 1.91
C LEU A 83 31.93 5.52 2.65
N PHE A 84 31.21 4.40 2.55
CA PHE A 84 29.83 4.23 2.97
C PHE A 84 29.58 2.78 3.45
N ASP A 85 30.16 2.33 4.56
CA ASP A 85 29.82 1.08 5.29
C ASP A 85 28.44 1.10 5.98
N ASP A 86 27.45 1.65 5.29
CA ASP A 86 26.08 1.74 5.79
C ASP A 86 25.39 0.37 5.65
N HIS A 87 24.74 -0.06 6.73
CA HIS A 87 23.96 -1.29 6.80
C HIS A 87 22.62 -0.98 7.46
N LEU A 88 21.54 -1.25 6.72
CA LEU A 88 20.17 -1.05 7.18
C LEU A 88 19.42 -2.38 7.10
N ILE A 89 18.82 -2.79 8.21
CA ILE A 89 17.89 -3.90 8.28
C ILE A 89 16.54 -3.32 8.67
N GLU A 90 15.50 -3.65 7.91
CA GLU A 90 14.11 -3.29 8.17
C GLU A 90 13.23 -4.55 8.16
N GLU A 91 12.24 -4.57 9.03
CA GLU A 91 11.24 -5.63 9.09
C GLU A 91 9.87 -5.03 9.40
N SER A 92 8.86 -5.43 8.62
CA SER A 92 7.45 -5.16 8.87
C SER A 92 6.69 -6.48 9.07
N LEU A 93 5.99 -6.57 10.19
CA LEU A 93 4.99 -7.60 10.48
C LEU A 93 3.61 -7.01 10.23
N PHE A 94 2.79 -7.68 9.43
CA PHE A 94 1.50 -7.16 9.01
C PHE A 94 0.47 -8.28 8.77
N GLU A 95 -0.79 -7.88 8.67
CA GLU A 95 -1.90 -8.73 8.23
C GLU A 95 -2.33 -8.31 6.82
N ALA A 96 -2.66 -9.28 5.97
CA ALA A 96 -3.28 -9.03 4.68
C ALA A 96 -4.76 -9.43 4.77
N ASN A 97 -5.66 -8.52 4.39
CA ASN A 97 -7.10 -8.79 4.39
C ASN A 97 -7.75 -8.12 3.15
N ALA A 98 -9.06 -8.27 3.02
CA ALA A 98 -9.82 -7.74 1.87
C ALA A 98 -9.67 -6.22 1.67
N THR A 99 -9.36 -5.46 2.73
CA THR A 99 -9.19 -4.00 2.70
C THR A 99 -7.74 -3.57 2.42
N GLY A 100 -6.81 -4.52 2.34
CA GLY A 100 -5.39 -4.27 2.02
C GLY A 100 -4.43 -4.79 3.10
N LEU A 101 -3.24 -4.18 3.13
CA LEU A 101 -2.19 -4.54 4.09
C LEU A 101 -2.28 -3.66 5.34
N ARG A 102 -2.25 -4.29 6.52
CA ARG A 102 -2.37 -3.62 7.81
C ARG A 102 -1.13 -3.87 8.67
N PRO A 103 -0.27 -2.87 8.94
CA PRO A 103 0.93 -3.07 9.76
C PRO A 103 0.59 -3.38 11.22
N ILE A 104 1.39 -4.23 11.85
CA ILE A 104 1.32 -4.58 13.28
C ILE A 104 2.55 -4.05 14.01
N ARG A 105 3.72 -4.32 13.45
CA ARG A 105 5.01 -3.91 14.00
C ARG A 105 5.97 -3.58 12.86
N TYR A 106 6.74 -2.53 13.04
CA TYR A 106 7.90 -2.24 12.21
C TYR A 106 9.14 -2.12 13.10
N SER A 107 10.28 -2.59 12.59
CA SER A 107 11.57 -2.37 13.23
C SER A 107 12.62 -2.02 12.19
N SER A 108 13.57 -1.17 12.57
CA SER A 108 14.77 -0.95 11.77
C SER A 108 16.01 -0.85 12.64
N ARG A 109 17.12 -1.34 12.11
CA ARG A 109 18.46 -1.16 12.66
C ARG A 109 19.36 -0.62 11.57
N TYR A 110 19.96 0.53 11.84
CA TYR A 110 20.96 1.14 10.99
C TYR A 110 22.30 1.17 11.72
N THR A 111 23.37 0.85 11.01
CA THR A 111 24.76 1.09 11.41
C THR A 111 25.48 1.72 10.22
N GLY A 112 26.44 2.61 10.48
CA GLY A 112 27.14 3.31 9.42
C GLY A 112 27.61 4.70 9.86
N HIS A 113 27.83 5.57 8.88
CA HIS A 113 28.50 6.87 9.08
C HIS A 113 27.73 7.83 9.98
N LYS A 114 26.39 7.72 10.01
CA LYS A 114 25.53 8.58 10.85
C LYS A 114 25.40 8.06 12.29
N GLY A 115 26.17 7.04 12.66
CA GLY A 115 26.08 6.36 13.94
C GLY A 115 24.93 5.34 13.98
N PRO A 116 24.98 4.37 14.90
CA PRO A 116 23.95 3.34 14.99
C PRO A 116 22.61 3.95 15.42
N SER A 117 21.52 3.45 14.85
CA SER A 117 20.18 3.79 15.32
C SER A 117 19.22 2.62 15.22
N THR A 118 18.25 2.62 16.11
CA THR A 118 17.17 1.64 16.13
C THR A 118 15.82 2.34 16.14
N VAL A 119 14.86 1.78 15.42
CA VAL A 119 13.46 2.23 15.45
C VAL A 119 12.59 1.01 15.69
N ASN A 120 11.59 1.15 16.57
CA ASN A 120 10.56 0.17 16.81
C ASN A 120 9.21 0.88 16.82
N VAL A 121 8.26 0.36 16.05
CA VAL A 121 6.91 0.91 15.93
C VAL A 121 5.90 -0.21 16.20
N ARG A 122 4.89 0.09 17.02
CA ARG A 122 3.74 -0.78 17.22
C ARG A 122 2.46 -0.07 16.80
N PHE A 123 1.64 -0.74 16.01
CA PHE A 123 0.33 -0.25 15.56
C PHE A 123 -0.75 -0.95 16.40
N ASP A 124 -1.31 -0.25 17.39
CA ASP A 124 -2.44 -0.74 18.20
C ASP A 124 -3.76 -0.28 17.57
N TRP A 125 -4.29 -1.11 16.69
CA TRP A 125 -5.56 -0.88 16.00
C TRP A 125 -6.78 -0.91 16.93
N ARG A 126 -6.69 -1.58 18.07
CA ARG A 126 -7.79 -1.64 19.04
C ARG A 126 -7.89 -0.31 19.82
N ARG A 127 -6.75 0.30 20.12
CA ARG A 127 -6.67 1.58 20.83
C ARG A 127 -6.56 2.79 19.90
N SER A 128 -6.47 2.57 18.58
CA SER A 128 -6.23 3.60 17.57
C SER A 128 -4.97 4.44 17.87
N LYS A 129 -3.87 3.78 18.24
CA LYS A 129 -2.60 4.42 18.60
C LYS A 129 -1.40 3.77 17.90
N ILE A 130 -0.44 4.60 17.53
CA ILE A 130 0.91 4.20 17.11
C ILE A 130 1.85 4.49 18.27
N GLN A 131 2.61 3.50 18.70
CA GLN A 131 3.69 3.67 19.67
C GLN A 131 5.02 3.61 18.91
N ASN A 132 5.76 4.73 18.90
CA ASN A 132 7.02 4.82 18.19
C ASN A 132 8.17 5.01 19.19
N GLN A 133 9.25 4.29 18.95
CA GLN A 133 10.48 4.38 19.71
C GLN A 133 11.65 4.50 18.75
N LYS A 134 12.46 5.56 18.89
CA LYS A 134 13.74 5.71 18.21
C LYS A 134 14.84 5.83 19.24
N ASN A 135 15.74 4.85 19.27
CA ASN A 135 16.71 4.65 20.35
C ASN A 135 15.98 4.66 21.71
N GLU A 136 16.30 5.60 22.59
CA GLU A 136 15.67 5.73 23.92
C GLU A 136 14.40 6.60 23.92
N ARG A 137 14.18 7.39 22.85
CA ARG A 137 13.07 8.34 22.76
C ARG A 137 11.79 7.63 22.33
N ARG A 138 10.69 7.91 23.03
CA ARG A 138 9.37 7.31 22.81
C ARG A 138 8.29 8.37 22.67
N TRP A 139 7.36 8.16 21.76
CA TRP A 139 6.18 9.02 21.57
C TRP A 139 5.03 8.22 20.95
N GLU A 140 3.84 8.80 21.00
CA GLU A 140 2.64 8.20 20.42
C GLU A 140 2.01 9.12 19.36
N LEU A 141 1.38 8.50 18.36
CA LEU A 141 0.57 9.19 17.36
C LEU A 141 -0.83 8.57 17.27
N PRO A 142 -1.85 9.33 16.85
CA PRO A 142 -3.12 8.74 16.46
C PRO A 142 -2.94 7.79 15.26
N LEU A 143 -3.63 6.65 15.29
CA LEU A 143 -3.66 5.71 14.17
C LEU A 143 -4.97 5.89 13.40
N SER A 144 -4.88 6.41 12.17
CA SER A 144 -5.98 6.43 11.22
C SER A 144 -6.10 5.07 10.51
N ALA A 145 -7.16 4.87 9.72
CA ALA A 145 -7.44 3.60 9.06
C ALA A 145 -6.37 3.14 8.03
N SER A 146 -5.48 4.03 7.57
CA SER A 146 -4.66 3.81 6.37
C SER A 146 -3.18 4.21 6.53
N VAL A 147 -2.61 4.03 7.73
CA VAL A 147 -1.18 4.31 7.97
C VAL A 147 -0.31 3.10 7.69
N PHE A 148 0.77 3.30 6.95
CA PHE A 148 1.82 2.33 6.66
C PHE A 148 3.13 2.69 7.38
N ASP A 149 3.96 1.69 7.63
CA ASP A 149 5.37 1.89 7.97
C ASP A 149 6.24 2.11 6.71
N LYS A 150 7.51 2.49 6.91
CA LYS A 150 8.47 2.84 5.84
C LYS A 150 8.83 1.69 4.91
N LEU A 151 8.58 0.44 5.31
CA LEU A 151 8.87 -0.71 4.48
C LEU A 151 7.59 -1.22 3.80
N LEU A 152 6.50 -1.36 4.55
CA LEU A 152 5.25 -1.97 4.06
C LEU A 152 4.58 -1.18 2.94
N TYR A 153 4.66 0.16 2.93
CA TYR A 153 4.04 0.96 1.86
C TYR A 153 4.61 0.61 0.48
N GLN A 154 5.89 0.24 0.41
CA GLN A 154 6.55 -0.12 -0.84
C GLN A 154 5.98 -1.43 -1.39
N LEU A 155 5.67 -2.38 -0.50
CA LEU A 155 4.98 -3.60 -0.87
C LEU A 155 3.56 -3.30 -1.35
N ALA A 156 2.84 -2.41 -0.65
CA ALA A 156 1.50 -1.98 -1.05
C ALA A 156 1.50 -1.37 -2.47
N ILE A 157 2.47 -0.52 -2.81
CA ILE A 157 2.64 0.02 -4.17
C ILE A 157 2.81 -1.09 -5.19
N MET A 158 3.69 -2.06 -4.94
CA MET A 158 3.93 -3.16 -5.88
C MET A 158 2.65 -3.93 -6.19
N TYR A 159 1.86 -4.24 -5.17
CA TYR A 159 0.61 -4.97 -5.38
C TYR A 159 -0.50 -4.11 -5.98
N ASP A 160 -0.62 -2.85 -5.57
CA ASP A 160 -1.60 -1.93 -6.14
C ASP A 160 -1.33 -1.68 -7.63
N LEU A 161 -0.07 -1.57 -8.04
CA LEU A 161 0.33 -1.51 -9.45
C LEU A 161 -0.02 -2.79 -10.21
N ARG A 162 0.23 -3.98 -9.63
CA ARG A 162 -0.18 -5.27 -10.22
C ARG A 162 -1.69 -5.38 -10.39
N ALA A 163 -2.46 -4.81 -9.46
CA ALA A 163 -3.91 -4.72 -9.53
C ALA A 163 -4.41 -3.63 -10.51
N GLY A 164 -3.50 -2.94 -11.21
CA GLY A 164 -3.83 -1.92 -12.19
C GLY A 164 -4.19 -0.55 -11.60
N LYS A 165 -4.03 -0.33 -10.29
CA LYS A 165 -4.26 0.98 -9.68
C LYS A 165 -3.23 2.00 -10.18
N ARG A 166 -3.70 3.21 -10.44
CA ARG A 166 -2.89 4.32 -10.97
C ARG A 166 -2.84 5.53 -10.04
N ASP A 167 -3.89 5.76 -9.24
CA ASP A 167 -3.85 6.76 -8.18
C ASP A 167 -3.29 6.11 -6.91
N LEU A 168 -2.05 6.45 -6.60
CA LEU A 168 -1.25 5.84 -5.55
C LEU A 168 -1.00 6.90 -4.48
N SER A 169 -1.75 6.82 -3.38
CA SER A 169 -1.66 7.75 -2.24
C SER A 169 -1.63 6.98 -0.93
N TYR A 170 -0.62 7.22 -0.11
CA TYR A 170 -0.39 6.46 1.12
C TYR A 170 -0.06 7.39 2.29
N GLN A 171 -0.69 7.15 3.44
CA GLN A 171 -0.25 7.77 4.69
C GLN A 171 0.89 6.93 5.29
N ILE A 172 2.04 7.54 5.53
CA ILE A 172 3.26 6.86 5.96
C ILE A 172 3.73 7.47 7.26
N LEU A 173 4.00 6.63 8.26
CA LEU A 173 4.71 7.04 9.46
C LEU A 173 6.18 7.30 9.12
N ASP A 174 6.56 8.58 9.10
CA ASP A 174 7.91 9.03 8.77
C ASP A 174 8.53 9.80 9.94
N GLY A 175 9.27 9.07 10.78
CA GLY A 175 9.82 9.66 11.99
C GLY A 175 8.70 10.00 12.97
N HIS A 176 8.54 11.29 13.28
CA HIS A 176 7.62 11.76 14.31
C HIS A 176 6.25 12.22 13.79
N GLU A 177 5.99 12.04 12.49
CA GLU A 177 4.78 12.51 11.83
C GLU A 177 4.24 11.48 10.83
N ILE A 178 2.97 11.63 10.47
CA ILE A 178 2.32 10.87 9.40
C ILE A 178 2.23 11.79 8.19
N LYS A 179 2.82 11.37 7.07
CA LYS A 179 2.83 12.13 5.81
C LYS A 179 2.05 11.40 4.75
N THR A 180 1.34 12.15 3.91
CA THR A 180 0.71 11.61 2.71
C THR A 180 1.70 11.70 1.54
N TYR A 181 2.04 10.54 0.97
CA TYR A 181 2.86 10.43 -0.23
C TYR A 181 1.97 10.09 -1.41
N ARG A 182 2.02 10.90 -2.46
CA ARG A 182 1.34 10.65 -3.73
C ARG A 182 2.36 10.28 -4.79
N PHE A 183 2.19 9.11 -5.40
CA PHE A 183 3.07 8.60 -6.45
C PHE A 183 2.41 8.83 -7.81
N LEU A 184 3.17 9.42 -8.72
CA LEU A 184 2.73 9.67 -10.09
C LEU A 184 3.32 8.61 -11.01
N HIS A 185 2.48 8.05 -11.87
CA HIS A 185 2.94 7.18 -12.94
C HIS A 185 3.53 8.04 -14.06
N LEU A 186 4.85 8.05 -14.21
CA LEU A 186 5.56 8.90 -15.20
C LEU A 186 5.75 8.23 -16.58
N GLY A 187 5.38 6.96 -16.72
CA GLY A 187 5.51 6.21 -17.98
C GLY A 187 5.95 4.77 -17.75
N THR A 188 6.24 4.07 -18.85
CA THR A 188 6.76 2.70 -18.86
C THR A 188 8.16 2.72 -19.46
N GLU A 189 9.11 2.06 -18.82
CA GLU A 189 10.45 1.85 -19.39
C GLU A 189 10.33 0.89 -20.59
N ARG A 190 11.02 1.21 -21.69
CA ARG A 190 11.02 0.42 -22.93
C ARG A 190 12.31 -0.38 -23.05
#